data_AF-A0A2L2YRT2-F1
#
_entry.id   AF-A0A2L2YRT2-F1
#
_cell.length_a   1.000
_cell.length_b   1.000
_cell.length_c   1.000
_cell.angle_alpha   90.00
_cell.angle_beta   90.00
_cell.angle_gamma   90.00
#
_symmetry.space_group_name_H-M   'P 1'
#
loop_
_entity.id
_entity.type
_entity.pdbx_description
1 polymer ?
#
loop_
_entity_poly.entity_id
_entity_poly.type
_entity_poly.pdbx_seq_one_letter_code
_entity_poly.pdbx_strand_id
1 'polypeptide(L)' 'LQDDLKDMFLYKKHCDVKLRGRNEIIPALKCLLSARSPVFSVMFDQDMLET' A
#
# COMPACT_ATOMS: atom_id res chain seq x y z
N LEU A 1 3.82 13.37 -11.91
CA LEU A 1 3.01 12.62 -10.92
C LEU A 1 3.25 11.12 -10.98
N GLN A 2 3.03 10.44 -12.12
CA GLN A 2 3.23 8.99 -12.18
C GLN A 2 4.66 8.57 -11.82
N ASP A 3 5.67 9.26 -12.37
CA ASP A 3 7.07 8.94 -12.07
C ASP A 3 7.45 9.31 -10.63
N ASP A 4 6.92 10.40 -10.09
CA ASP A 4 7.10 10.76 -8.67
C ASP A 4 6.55 9.67 -7.73
N LEU A 5 5.38 9.10 -8.03
CA LEU A 5 4.79 8.01 -7.25
C LEU A 5 5.59 6.71 -7.37
N LYS A 6 6.16 6.43 -8.55
CA LYS A 6 7.09 5.30 -8.72
C LYS A 6 8.33 5.51 -7.86
N ASP A 7 8.93 6.69 -7.89
CA ASP A 7 10.11 7.02 -7.10
C ASP A 7 9.82 6.91 -5.60
N MET A 8 8.67 7.40 -5.14
CA MET A 8 8.24 7.22 -3.74
C MET A 8 8.21 5.73 -3.35
N PHE A 9 7.69 4.86 -4.21
CA PHE A 9 7.68 3.42 -3.97
C PHE A 9 9.09 2.79 -4.02
N LEU A 10 9.87 3.10 -5.07
CA LEU A 10 11.24 2.60 -5.28
C LEU A 10 12.17 2.94 -4.12
N TYR A 11 12.12 4.18 -3.65
CA TYR A 11 12.93 4.66 -2.52
C TYR A 11 12.26 4.42 -1.16
N LYS A 12 11.10 3.75 -1.13
CA LYS A 12 10.33 3.44 0.08
C LYS A 12 9.99 4.69 0.90
N LYS A 13 9.85 5.83 0.21
CA LYS A 13 9.61 7.14 0.81
C LYS A 13 8.12 7.27 1.12
N HIS A 14 7.80 7.62 2.36
CA HIS A 14 6.43 7.78 2.87
C HIS A 14 5.57 6.50 2.86
N CYS A 15 6.14 5.31 2.67
CA CYS A 15 5.40 4.07 2.83
C CYS A 15 4.84 3.96 4.26
N ASP A 16 3.52 3.85 4.37
CA ASP A 16 2.73 3.90 5.60
C ASP A 16 2.06 2.54 5.91
N VAL A 17 2.28 1.54 5.06
CA VAL A 17 1.84 0.16 5.29
C VAL A 17 2.92 -0.84 4.85
N LYS A 18 2.90 -2.03 5.45
CA LYS A 18 3.75 -3.17 5.09
C LYS A 18 2.85 -4.35 4.76
N LEU A 19 2.95 -4.85 3.54
CA LEU A 19 2.29 -6.08 3.12
C LEU A 19 3.20 -7.25 3.45
N ARG A 20 2.68 -8.24 4.17
CA ARG A 20 3.41 -9.47 4.50
C ARG A 20 3.02 -10.56 3.52
N GLY A 21 3.94 -10.88 2.62
CA GLY A 21 3.88 -12.10 1.83
C GLY A 21 4.40 -13.29 2.62
N ARG A 22 4.41 -14.47 2.00
CA ARG A 22 4.85 -15.73 2.65
C ARG A 22 6.26 -15.62 3.23
N ASN A 23 7.19 -15.02 2.50
CA ASN A 23 8.60 -14.94 2.88
C ASN A 23 9.18 -13.51 2.86
N GLU A 24 8.35 -12.51 2.54
CA GLU A 24 8.82 -11.14 2.33
C GLU A 24 7.88 -10.10 2.93
N ILE A 25 8.45 -8.93 3.19
CA ILE A 25 7.73 -7.75 3.65
C ILE A 25 7.92 -6.67 2.59
N ILE A 26 6.81 -6.21 2.02
CA ILE A 26 6.79 -5.20 0.97
C ILE A 26 6.23 -3.90 1.58
N PRO A 27 7.06 -2.85 1.78
CA PRO A 27 6.56 -1.54 2.15
C PRO A 27 5.78 -0.91 0.99
N ALA A 28 4.63 -0.32 1.27
CA ALA A 28 3.73 0.25 0.26
C ALA A 28 3.03 1.53 0.76
N LEU A 29 2.27 2.17 -0.12
CA LEU A 29 1.50 3.39 0.14
C LEU A 29 0.00 3.06 0.18
N LYS A 30 -0.67 3.27 1.32
CA LYS A 30 -2.11 3.01 1.48
C LYS A 30 -2.93 3.76 0.43
N CYS A 31 -2.65 5.05 0.22
CA CYS A 31 -3.40 5.86 -0.73
C CYS A 31 -3.36 5.29 -2.16
N LEU A 32 -2.21 4.75 -2.59
CA LEU A 32 -2.06 4.16 -3.91
C LEU A 32 -2.77 2.81 -4.00
N LEU A 33 -2.67 1.98 -2.95
CA LEU A 33 -3.38 0.71 -2.87
C LEU A 33 -4.90 0.92 -2.87
N SER A 34 -5.44 1.85 -2.07
CA SER A 34 -6.86 2.20 -2.06
C SER A 34 -7.34 2.67 -3.43
N ALA A 35 -6.58 3.56 -4.08
CA ALA A 35 -6.94 4.09 -5.40
C ALA A 35 -6.95 3.02 -6.51
N ARG A 36 -6.26 1.89 -6.32
CA ARG A 36 -6.05 0.87 -7.36
C ARG A 36 -6.65 -0.50 -7.03
N SER A 37 -7.18 -0.68 -5.83
CA SER A 37 -7.80 -1.92 -5.37
C SER A 37 -9.00 -1.62 -4.46
N PRO A 38 -10.22 -1.97 -4.87
CA PRO A 38 -11.41 -1.82 -4.02
C PRO A 38 -11.29 -2.57 -2.69
N VAL A 39 -10.58 -3.71 -2.69
CA VAL A 39 -10.31 -4.49 -1.49
C VAL A 39 -9.47 -3.68 -0.50
N PHE A 40 -8.37 -3.08 -0.96
CA PHE A 40 -7.54 -2.24 -0.09
C PHE A 40 -8.23 -0.94 0.32
N SER A 41 -9.06 -0.36 -0.56
CA SER A 41 -9.85 0.83 -0.18
C SER A 41 -10.75 0.51 1.00
N VAL A 42 -11.58 -0.52 0.88
CA VAL A 42 -12.50 -0.92 1.96
C VAL A 42 -11.72 -1.33 3.22
N MET A 43 -10.64 -2.11 3.07
CA MET A 43 -9.80 -2.55 4.18
C MET A 43 -9.24 -1.37 4.98
N PHE A 44 -8.70 -0.35 4.30
CA PHE A 44 -8.10 0.82 4.97
C PHE A 44 -9.13 1.85 5.44
N ASP A 45 -10.29 1.96 4.79
CA ASP A 45 -11.36 2.87 5.21
C ASP A 45 -12.12 2.36 6.44
N GLN A 46 -12.22 1.04 6.61
CA GLN A 46 -13.03 0.41 7.67
C GLN A 46 -12.17 -0.19 8.80
N ASP A 47 -10.85 -0.01 8.77
CA ASP A 47 -9.88 -0.64 9.67
C ASP A 47 -10.15 -2.15 9.85
N MET A 48 -10.55 -2.78 8.72
CA MET A 48 -11.04 -4.14 8.71
C MET A 48 -9.86 -5.11 8.80
N LEU A 49 -9.90 -6.04 9.76
CA LEU A 49 -8.94 -7.13 9.85
C LEU A 49 -9.22 -8.14 8.72
N GLU A 50 -8.19 -8.50 7.96
CA GLU A 50 -8.27 -9.63 7.03
C GLU A 50 -8.59 -10.90 7.85
N THR A 51 -9.67 -11.60 7.49
CA THR A 51 -10.12 -12.85 8.13
C THR A 51 -9.31 -14.05 7.63
#